data_AF-A0A2S1YKA1-F1
#
_entry.id   AF-A0A2S1YKA1-F1
#
_cell.length_a   1.000
_cell.length_b   1.000
_cell.length_c   1.000
_cell.angle_alpha   90.00
_cell.angle_beta   90.00
_cell.angle_gamma   90.00
#
_symmetry.space_group_name_H-M   'P 1'
#
loop_
_entity.id
_entity.type
_entity.pdbx_description
1 polymer ?
#
loop_
_entity_poly.entity_id
_entity_poly.type
_entity_poly.pdbx_seq_one_letter_code
_entity_poly.pdbx_strand_id
1 'polypeptide(L)'
;MIKLSKQANKLALCCILGAFILIFILGSLDLWGIDFNKKIVDFFKTALLVSLPFLGYWAAIKLVNPKGVSNVNLLSNTKKIRVSCYITKGFIERNNQISFVRFFFDDQVMYMYFSNFIGIYEGPFYIKREIEAESGMFYIDSISTYVNGELTIEVKPKNSLDPFYKLVLKNVTKPDYDLLIENSNKIL
;
A
#
# COMPACT_ATOMS: atom_id res chain seq x y z
N MET A 1 -7.54 -8.96 9.20
CA MET A 1 -6.32 -9.84 9.08
C MET A 1 -5.06 -8.96 8.93
N ILE A 2 -4.23 -8.81 9.97
CA ILE A 2 -3.18 -7.74 10.10
C ILE A 2 -1.78 -8.24 9.72
N LYS A 3 -1.54 -8.65 8.47
CA LYS A 3 -0.22 -9.21 8.07
C LYS A 3 0.61 -8.39 7.08
N LEU A 4 0.00 -7.51 6.26
CA LEU A 4 0.72 -6.84 5.17
C LEU A 4 1.43 -5.54 5.58
N SER A 5 0.82 -4.67 6.40
CA SER A 5 1.55 -3.51 6.98
C SER A 5 2.66 -3.94 7.95
N LYS A 6 2.48 -5.10 8.61
CA LYS A 6 3.50 -5.69 9.49
C LYS A 6 4.76 -6.12 8.75
N GLN A 7 4.72 -6.53 7.48
CA GLN A 7 5.92 -6.99 6.79
C GLN A 7 6.81 -5.85 6.30
N ALA A 8 6.21 -4.79 5.72
CA ALA A 8 6.96 -3.58 5.37
C ALA A 8 7.50 -2.88 6.62
N ASN A 9 6.68 -2.78 7.69
CA ASN A 9 7.14 -2.26 8.97
C ASN A 9 8.18 -3.18 9.63
N LYS A 10 8.08 -4.51 9.50
CA LYS A 10 9.13 -5.44 9.99
C LYS A 10 10.41 -5.32 9.19
N LEU A 11 10.36 -5.16 7.88
CA LEU A 11 11.55 -4.99 7.06
C LEU A 11 12.23 -3.65 7.37
N ALA A 12 11.47 -2.56 7.46
CA ALA A 12 11.96 -1.27 7.90
C ALA A 12 12.52 -1.34 9.33
N LEU A 13 11.82 -2.01 10.26
CA LEU A 13 12.28 -2.22 11.64
C LEU A 13 13.56 -3.08 11.68
N CYS A 14 13.67 -4.12 10.85
CA CYS A 14 14.87 -4.94 10.73
C CYS A 14 16.04 -4.16 10.13
N CYS A 15 15.80 -3.29 9.14
CA CYS A 15 16.83 -2.40 8.59
C CYS A 15 17.29 -1.37 9.63
N ILE A 16 16.36 -0.80 10.40
CA ILE A 16 16.64 0.14 11.49
C ILE A 16 17.43 -0.58 12.60
N LEU A 17 16.97 -1.75 13.07
CA LEU A 17 17.65 -2.57 14.07
C LEU A 17 19.03 -3.02 13.60
N GLY A 18 19.16 -3.47 12.35
CA GLY A 18 20.42 -3.87 11.75
C GLY A 18 21.42 -2.71 11.70
N ALA A 19 20.94 -1.51 11.35
CA ALA A 19 21.76 -0.31 11.37
C ALA A 19 22.17 0.11 12.79
N PHE A 20 21.26 0.04 13.77
CA PHE A 20 21.58 0.28 15.18
C PHE A 20 22.62 -0.70 15.71
N ILE A 21 22.50 -1.98 15.39
CA ILE A 21 23.47 -3.02 15.74
C ILE A 21 24.82 -2.74 15.08
N LEU A 22 24.84 -2.34 13.81
CA LEU A 22 26.08 -1.99 13.10
C LEU A 22 26.79 -0.79 13.74
N ILE A 23 26.04 0.26 14.10
CA ILE A 23 26.56 1.44 14.81
C ILE A 23 27.12 1.05 16.17
N PHE A 24 26.43 0.16 16.89
CA PHE A 24 26.86 -0.34 18.20
C PHE A 24 28.14 -1.17 18.10
N ILE A 25 28.23 -2.09 17.12
CA ILE A 25 29.44 -2.89 16.85
C ILE A 25 30.61 -1.98 16.49
N LEU A 26 30.41 -1.01 15.58
CA LEU A 26 31.44 -0.05 15.20
C LEU A 26 31.89 0.82 16.39
N GLY A 27 30.98 1.25 17.26
CA GLY A 27 31.32 1.95 18.50
C GLY A 27 32.06 1.09 19.52
N SER A 28 31.78 -0.22 19.56
CA SER A 28 32.43 -1.17 20.47
C SER A 28 33.86 -1.50 20.02
N LEU A 29 34.11 -1.52 18.70
CA LEU A 29 35.45 -1.68 18.12
C LEU A 29 36.35 -0.48 18.41
N ASP A 30 35.80 0.75 18.40
CA ASP A 30 36.52 1.97 18.84
C ASP A 30 36.94 1.86 20.32
N LEU A 31 36.08 1.29 21.18
CA LEU A 31 36.35 1.05 22.61
C LEU A 31 37.44 0.00 22.86
N TRP A 32 37.66 -0.92 21.92
CA TRP A 32 38.66 -1.99 22.02
C TRP A 32 40.03 -1.57 21.50
N GLY A 33 40.21 -0.30 21.13
CA GLY A 33 41.51 0.25 20.73
C GLY A 33 41.99 -0.24 19.36
N ILE A 34 41.07 -0.77 18.53
CA ILE A 34 41.39 -1.09 17.14
C ILE A 34 41.35 0.24 16.38
N ASP A 35 42.53 0.79 16.07
CA ASP A 35 42.72 2.04 15.32
C ASP A 35 42.26 1.89 13.86
N PHE A 36 40.95 1.77 13.67
CA PHE A 36 40.32 2.18 12.42
C PHE A 36 40.26 3.71 12.40
N ASN A 37 40.58 4.30 11.25
CA ASN A 37 40.60 5.75 11.08
C ASN A 37 39.26 6.35 11.56
N LYS A 38 39.25 6.92 12.76
CA LYS A 38 38.04 7.37 13.48
C LYS A 38 37.11 8.23 12.62
N LYS A 39 37.69 9.04 11.75
CA LYS A 39 36.97 9.86 10.76
C LYS A 39 36.16 9.04 9.76
N ILE A 40 36.69 7.89 9.32
CA ILE A 40 36.02 6.97 8.40
C ILE A 40 34.85 6.28 9.10
N VAL A 41 35.04 5.82 10.34
CA VAL A 41 33.98 5.19 11.13
C VAL A 41 32.83 6.17 11.42
N ASP A 42 33.15 7.39 11.83
CA ASP A 42 32.15 8.43 12.07
C ASP A 42 31.42 8.81 10.77
N PHE A 43 32.13 8.93 9.65
CA PHE A 43 31.51 9.15 8.34
C PHE A 43 30.51 8.05 7.96
N PHE A 44 30.88 6.77 8.14
CA PHE A 44 29.97 5.65 7.88
C PHE A 44 28.76 5.65 8.81
N LYS A 45 28.94 5.91 10.12
CA LYS A 45 27.83 6.04 11.08
C LYS A 45 26.85 7.14 10.65
N THR A 46 27.37 8.31 10.27
CA THR A 46 26.54 9.43 9.79
C THR A 46 25.83 9.11 8.48
N ALA A 47 26.53 8.55 7.49
CA ALA A 47 25.92 8.18 6.21
C ALA A 47 24.81 7.14 6.39
N LEU A 48 25.00 6.15 7.26
CA LEU A 48 24.02 5.11 7.57
C LEU A 48 22.76 5.72 8.22
N LEU A 49 22.94 6.55 9.26
CA LEU A 49 21.84 7.23 9.96
C LEU A 49 21.04 8.15 9.02
N VAL A 50 21.72 8.86 8.12
CA VAL A 50 21.07 9.74 7.15
C VAL A 50 20.33 8.93 6.08
N SER A 51 20.85 7.77 5.65
CA SER A 51 20.25 6.95 4.58
C SER A 51 19.01 6.13 5.00
N LEU A 52 18.87 5.79 6.28
CA LEU A 52 17.79 4.95 6.81
C LEU A 52 16.37 5.50 6.56
N PRO A 53 16.09 6.79 6.81
CA PRO A 53 14.80 7.39 6.48
C PRO A 53 14.47 7.26 4.99
N PHE A 54 15.47 7.39 4.11
CA PHE A 54 15.27 7.23 2.67
C PHE A 54 14.94 5.79 2.32
N LEU A 55 15.64 4.79 2.87
CA LEU A 55 15.34 3.38 2.59
C LEU A 55 13.93 2.99 3.04
N GLY A 56 13.50 3.44 4.22
CA GLY A 56 12.13 3.21 4.71
C GLY A 56 11.08 3.90 3.85
N TYR A 57 11.36 5.14 3.42
CA TYR A 57 10.49 5.90 2.52
C TYR A 57 10.36 5.24 1.13
N TRP A 58 11.46 4.79 0.54
CA TRP A 58 11.48 4.09 -0.74
C TRP A 58 10.72 2.76 -0.68
N ALA A 59 10.83 2.03 0.42
CA ALA A 59 10.05 0.81 0.63
C ALA A 59 8.53 1.11 0.75
N ALA A 60 8.15 2.25 1.34
CA ALA A 60 6.76 2.65 1.53
C ALA A 60 6.07 3.18 0.25
N ILE A 61 6.83 3.71 -0.71
CA ILE A 61 6.29 4.17 -2.02
C ILE A 61 6.13 3.02 -3.02
N LYS A 62 6.72 1.84 -2.75
CA LYS A 62 6.62 0.72 -3.67
C LYS A 62 5.25 0.04 -3.55
N LEU A 63 4.59 -0.16 -4.68
CA LEU A 63 3.42 -1.04 -4.79
C LEU A 63 3.82 -2.48 -4.44
N VAL A 64 3.23 -3.00 -3.36
CA VAL A 64 3.44 -4.40 -2.94
C VAL A 64 2.72 -5.32 -3.90
N ASN A 65 3.42 -6.31 -4.48
CA ASN A 65 2.79 -7.27 -5.39
C ASN A 65 1.80 -8.19 -4.65
N PRO A 66 0.63 -8.48 -5.23
CA PRO A 66 -0.27 -9.51 -4.71
C PRO A 66 0.38 -10.89 -4.71
N LYS A 67 -0.12 -11.79 -3.85
CA LYS A 67 0.36 -13.18 -3.80
C LYS A 67 0.07 -13.86 -5.13
N GLY A 68 1.09 -14.49 -5.72
CA GLY A 68 0.99 -15.15 -7.03
C GLY A 68 1.22 -14.24 -8.23
N VAL A 69 1.33 -12.92 -8.03
CA VAL A 69 1.62 -11.95 -9.09
C VAL A 69 3.10 -11.55 -9.03
N SER A 70 3.85 -11.81 -10.10
CA SER A 70 5.28 -11.49 -10.17
C SER A 70 5.53 -9.97 -10.22
N ASN A 71 4.72 -9.23 -10.97
CA ASN A 71 4.77 -7.77 -11.07
C ASN A 71 3.38 -7.19 -11.35
N VAL A 72 2.82 -6.50 -10.36
CA VAL A 72 1.47 -5.91 -10.44
C VAL A 72 1.36 -4.83 -11.52
N ASN A 73 2.46 -4.18 -11.87
CA ASN A 73 2.45 -3.11 -12.88
C ASN A 73 2.25 -3.63 -14.32
N LEU A 74 2.35 -4.94 -14.54
CA LEU A 74 2.09 -5.57 -15.84
C LEU A 74 0.61 -5.87 -16.07
N LEU A 75 -0.21 -5.83 -15.02
CA LEU A 75 -1.65 -6.03 -15.12
C LEU A 75 -2.33 -4.80 -15.72
N SER A 76 -3.47 -5.02 -16.39
CA SER A 76 -4.37 -3.94 -16.78
C SER A 76 -4.74 -3.13 -15.54
N ASN A 77 -4.75 -1.80 -15.63
CA ASN A 77 -4.94 -0.95 -14.46
C ASN A 77 -5.51 0.41 -14.81
N THR A 78 -6.12 1.04 -13.81
CA THR A 78 -6.53 2.44 -13.90
C THR A 78 -5.34 3.37 -13.67
N LYS A 79 -5.49 4.64 -14.05
CA LYS A 79 -4.66 5.71 -13.52
C LYS A 79 -4.87 5.86 -12.00
N LYS A 80 -4.05 6.71 -11.37
CA LYS A 80 -4.32 7.18 -10.00
C LYS A 80 -5.57 8.05 -10.02
N ILE A 81 -6.67 7.53 -9.49
CA ILE A 81 -7.94 8.23 -9.43
C ILE A 81 -8.00 8.98 -8.10
N ARG A 82 -8.38 10.26 -8.12
CA ARG A 82 -8.48 11.07 -6.90
C ARG A 82 -9.69 10.64 -6.09
N VAL A 83 -9.50 10.46 -4.79
CA VAL A 83 -10.60 10.28 -3.83
C VAL A 83 -10.92 11.64 -3.25
N SER A 84 -12.14 12.14 -3.47
CA SER A 84 -12.57 13.42 -2.88
C SER A 84 -13.10 13.28 -1.48
N CYS A 85 -13.78 12.18 -1.20
CA CYS A 85 -14.36 11.85 0.08
C CYS A 85 -14.42 10.34 0.20
N TYR A 86 -14.26 9.84 1.43
CA TYR A 86 -14.53 8.45 1.72
C TYR A 86 -15.23 8.32 3.07
N ILE A 87 -16.14 7.36 3.15
CA ILE A 87 -16.75 6.94 4.41
C ILE A 87 -16.21 5.55 4.72
N THR A 88 -15.81 5.36 5.96
CA THR A 88 -15.31 4.07 6.41
C THR A 88 -15.75 3.76 7.83
N LYS A 89 -16.03 2.47 8.09
CA LYS A 89 -16.44 1.94 9.39
C LYS A 89 -15.63 0.66 9.65
N GLY A 90 -15.10 0.50 10.86
CA GLY A 90 -14.26 -0.63 11.26
C GLY A 90 -13.01 -0.18 12.04
N PHE A 91 -12.12 -1.13 12.38
CA PHE A 91 -10.83 -0.82 12.99
C PHE A 91 -9.86 -0.29 11.94
N ILE A 92 -9.64 1.03 11.92
CA ILE A 92 -8.68 1.66 11.01
C ILE A 92 -7.69 2.51 11.79
N GLU A 93 -6.41 2.42 11.42
CA GLU A 93 -5.42 3.42 11.79
C GLU A 93 -5.77 4.76 11.13
N ARG A 94 -6.38 5.66 11.91
CA ARG A 94 -6.95 6.95 11.46
C ARG A 94 -5.96 7.94 10.83
N ASN A 95 -4.67 7.59 10.74
CA ASN A 95 -3.63 8.50 10.27
C ASN A 95 -3.37 8.43 8.75
N ASN A 96 -3.91 7.44 8.03
CA ASN A 96 -3.76 7.36 6.57
C ASN A 96 -4.97 7.97 5.85
N GLN A 97 -4.82 9.22 5.42
CA GLN A 97 -5.77 9.84 4.50
C GLN A 97 -5.66 9.18 3.11
N ILE A 98 -6.78 8.64 2.61
CA ILE A 98 -6.86 8.11 1.26
C ILE A 98 -7.02 9.30 0.29
N SER A 99 -5.96 9.62 -0.45
CA SER A 99 -5.98 10.71 -1.45
C SER A 99 -6.23 10.19 -2.86
N PHE A 100 -5.73 8.99 -3.16
CA PHE A 100 -5.87 8.35 -4.45
C PHE A 100 -6.15 6.87 -4.29
N VAL A 101 -6.87 6.31 -5.27
CA VAL A 101 -7.05 4.87 -5.46
C VAL A 101 -6.52 4.46 -6.83
N ARG A 102 -6.02 3.25 -6.93
CA ARG A 102 -5.66 2.61 -8.19
C ARG A 102 -6.13 1.17 -8.18
N PHE A 103 -6.73 0.74 -9.29
CA PHE A 103 -7.19 -0.63 -9.47
C PHE A 103 -6.31 -1.34 -10.50
N PHE A 104 -6.01 -2.60 -10.22
CA PHE A 104 -5.33 -3.52 -11.12
C PHE A 104 -6.23 -4.73 -11.31
N PHE A 105 -6.27 -5.26 -12.53
CA PHE A 105 -7.22 -6.28 -12.93
C PHE A 105 -6.47 -7.53 -13.38
N ASP A 106 -6.82 -8.65 -12.74
CA ASP A 106 -6.51 -10.01 -13.15
C ASP A 106 -7.83 -10.71 -13.50
N ASP A 107 -7.78 -11.84 -14.21
CA ASP A 107 -8.96 -12.45 -14.85
C ASP A 107 -10.12 -12.72 -13.87
N GLN A 108 -9.80 -13.01 -12.60
CA GLN A 108 -10.78 -13.35 -11.56
C GLN A 108 -10.69 -12.46 -10.32
N VAL A 109 -9.77 -11.50 -10.27
CA VAL A 109 -9.50 -10.69 -9.07
C VAL A 109 -9.18 -9.26 -9.45
N MET A 110 -9.84 -8.32 -8.77
CA MET A 110 -9.45 -6.93 -8.81
C MET A 110 -8.61 -6.61 -7.57
N TYR A 111 -7.47 -5.96 -7.76
CA TYR A 111 -6.62 -5.47 -6.68
C TYR A 111 -6.79 -3.97 -6.55
N MET A 112 -7.19 -3.52 -5.37
CA MET A 112 -7.28 -2.10 -5.05
C MET A 112 -6.08 -1.68 -4.20
N TYR A 113 -5.54 -0.50 -4.48
CA TYR A 113 -4.50 0.14 -3.69
C TYR A 113 -4.90 1.57 -3.37
N PHE A 114 -4.65 1.97 -2.12
CA PHE A 114 -4.76 3.36 -1.69
C PHE A 114 -3.41 4.03 -1.71
N SER A 115 -3.40 5.34 -1.88
CA SER A 115 -2.23 6.14 -1.56
C SER A 115 -2.59 7.53 -1.06
N ASN A 116 -1.69 8.13 -0.30
CA ASN A 116 -1.77 9.52 0.11
C ASN A 116 -1.07 10.44 -0.91
N PHE A 117 -1.11 11.77 -0.70
CA PHE A 117 -0.41 12.75 -1.53
C PHE A 117 1.11 12.57 -1.62
N ILE A 118 1.70 11.89 -0.64
CA ILE A 118 3.15 11.62 -0.57
C ILE A 118 3.50 10.32 -1.33
N GLY A 119 2.50 9.59 -1.84
CA GLY A 119 2.70 8.39 -2.65
C GLY A 119 3.00 7.12 -1.86
N ILE A 120 2.74 7.10 -0.55
CA ILE A 120 2.79 5.88 0.26
C ILE A 120 1.58 5.05 -0.10
N TYR A 121 1.80 3.79 -0.50
CA TYR A 121 0.71 2.89 -0.90
C TYR A 121 0.28 1.95 0.22
N GLU A 122 -1.02 1.66 0.24
CA GLU A 122 -1.65 0.67 1.10
C GLU A 122 -2.41 -0.35 0.24
N GLY A 123 -2.29 -1.63 0.57
CA GLY A 123 -2.85 -2.75 -0.20
C GLY A 123 -1.84 -3.89 -0.40
N PRO A 124 -2.12 -4.85 -1.31
CA PRO A 124 -3.34 -4.97 -2.10
C PRO A 124 -4.57 -5.35 -1.26
N PHE A 125 -5.70 -4.72 -1.56
CA PHE A 125 -7.02 -5.19 -1.14
C PHE A 125 -7.59 -6.06 -2.26
N TYR A 126 -7.85 -7.33 -1.95
CA TYR A 126 -8.33 -8.32 -2.91
C TYR A 126 -9.84 -8.21 -3.03
N ILE A 127 -10.34 -7.91 -4.22
CA ILE A 127 -11.76 -7.76 -4.53
C ILE A 127 -12.17 -8.92 -5.45
N LYS A 128 -13.16 -9.71 -5.00
CA LYS A 128 -13.76 -10.84 -5.72
C LYS A 128 -15.29 -10.77 -5.67
N ARG A 129 -15.95 -11.70 -6.35
CA ARG A 129 -17.39 -11.97 -6.18
C ARG A 129 -17.70 -12.23 -4.72
N GLU A 130 -18.86 -11.76 -4.25
CA GLU A 130 -19.26 -11.91 -2.85
C GLU A 130 -19.24 -13.38 -2.40
N ILE A 131 -19.70 -14.29 -3.26
CA ILE A 131 -19.78 -15.73 -2.97
C ILE A 131 -18.37 -16.37 -2.87
N GLU A 132 -17.38 -15.81 -3.59
CA GLU A 132 -16.00 -16.33 -3.66
C GLU A 132 -15.04 -15.62 -2.71
N ALA A 133 -15.44 -14.47 -2.15
CA ALA A 133 -14.63 -13.70 -1.22
C ALA A 133 -14.47 -14.47 0.10
N GLU A 134 -13.22 -14.67 0.51
CA GLU A 134 -12.85 -15.27 1.79
C GLU A 134 -12.65 -14.21 2.88
N SER A 135 -12.46 -14.64 4.13
CA SER A 135 -12.12 -13.71 5.23
C SER A 135 -10.81 -12.97 4.94
N GLY A 136 -10.83 -11.64 5.01
CA GLY A 136 -9.71 -10.78 4.61
C GLY A 136 -9.77 -10.31 3.14
N MET A 137 -10.77 -10.76 2.39
CA MET A 137 -11.09 -10.27 1.05
C MET A 137 -12.32 -9.35 1.07
N PHE A 138 -12.49 -8.65 -0.03
CA PHE A 138 -13.52 -7.66 -0.25
C PHE A 138 -14.35 -8.04 -1.48
N TYR A 139 -15.51 -7.40 -1.61
CA TYR A 139 -16.35 -7.46 -2.79
C TYR A 139 -16.92 -6.06 -3.06
N ILE A 140 -17.31 -5.84 -4.32
CA ILE A 140 -18.00 -4.61 -4.71
C ILE A 140 -19.47 -4.77 -4.36
N ASP A 141 -19.95 -3.89 -3.49
CA ASP A 141 -21.37 -3.85 -3.10
C ASP A 141 -22.18 -3.02 -4.09
N SER A 142 -21.64 -1.88 -4.52
CA SER A 142 -22.28 -1.04 -5.53
C SER A 142 -21.29 -0.12 -6.25
N ILE A 143 -21.64 0.22 -7.48
CA ILE A 143 -20.96 1.24 -8.30
C ILE A 143 -22.04 2.19 -8.81
N SER A 144 -21.90 3.49 -8.56
CA SER A 144 -22.85 4.48 -9.06
C SER A 144 -22.74 4.65 -10.58
N THR A 145 -23.72 5.34 -11.17
CA THR A 145 -23.56 5.82 -12.54
C THR A 145 -22.43 6.84 -12.62
N TYR A 146 -21.69 6.82 -13.72
CA TYR A 146 -20.66 7.81 -14.04
C TYR A 146 -21.32 9.12 -14.48
N VAL A 147 -21.04 10.21 -13.75
CA VAL A 147 -21.58 11.54 -14.04
C VAL A 147 -20.46 12.56 -13.92
N ASN A 148 -20.17 13.30 -14.99
CA ASN A 148 -19.20 14.40 -15.00
C ASN A 148 -17.79 14.05 -14.45
N GLY A 149 -17.29 12.85 -14.73
CA GLY A 149 -15.97 12.43 -14.23
C GLY A 149 -15.97 11.97 -12.77
N GLU A 150 -17.14 11.81 -12.16
CA GLU A 150 -17.31 11.32 -10.80
C GLU A 150 -17.99 9.95 -10.75
N LEU A 151 -17.56 9.13 -9.80
CA LEU A 151 -18.08 7.78 -9.57
C LEU A 151 -18.01 7.48 -8.07
N THR A 152 -19.05 6.87 -7.51
CA THR A 152 -19.02 6.31 -6.16
C THR A 152 -18.88 4.80 -6.23
N ILE A 153 -17.91 4.24 -5.51
CA ILE A 153 -17.73 2.79 -5.37
C ILE A 153 -17.85 2.41 -3.90
N GLU A 154 -18.67 1.42 -3.61
CA GLU A 154 -18.80 0.81 -2.29
C GLU A 154 -18.15 -0.58 -2.28
N VAL A 155 -17.15 -0.75 -1.42
CA VAL A 155 -16.37 -1.99 -1.27
C VAL A 155 -16.57 -2.50 0.15
N LYS A 156 -17.12 -3.70 0.28
CA LYS A 156 -17.41 -4.35 1.56
C LYS A 156 -16.45 -5.50 1.83
N PRO A 157 -15.98 -5.66 3.08
CA PRO A 157 -15.25 -6.84 3.49
C PRO A 157 -16.20 -8.03 3.62
N LYS A 158 -15.70 -9.25 3.36
CA LYS A 158 -16.48 -10.48 3.62
C LYS A 158 -16.76 -10.68 5.11
N ASN A 159 -15.80 -10.31 5.96
CA ASN A 159 -15.95 -10.37 7.41
C ASN A 159 -16.36 -8.99 7.96
N SER A 160 -16.98 -8.95 9.14
CA SER A 160 -17.43 -7.70 9.78
C SER A 160 -16.33 -6.94 10.52
N LEU A 161 -15.12 -7.49 10.62
CA LEU A 161 -14.02 -6.93 11.40
C LEU A 161 -13.13 -6.01 10.57
N ASP A 162 -12.95 -6.33 9.28
CA ASP A 162 -12.22 -5.50 8.35
C ASP A 162 -13.08 -4.26 7.97
N PRO A 163 -12.47 -3.17 7.50
CA PRO A 163 -13.18 -1.93 7.24
C PRO A 163 -14.01 -1.95 5.96
N PHE A 164 -15.20 -1.35 6.01
CA PHE A 164 -15.97 -0.98 4.83
C PHE A 164 -15.43 0.30 4.20
N TYR A 165 -15.48 0.42 2.87
CA TYR A 165 -15.11 1.65 2.16
C TYR A 165 -16.19 2.09 1.18
N LYS A 166 -16.68 3.32 1.36
CA LYS A 166 -17.44 4.05 0.34
C LYS A 166 -16.58 5.17 -0.18
N LEU A 167 -16.15 5.08 -1.43
CA LEU A 167 -15.18 5.98 -2.06
C LEU A 167 -15.89 6.85 -3.10
N VAL A 168 -15.77 8.18 -2.97
CA VAL A 168 -16.18 9.12 -4.01
C VAL A 168 -14.96 9.47 -4.85
N LEU A 169 -14.94 8.97 -6.07
CA LEU A 169 -13.88 9.12 -7.04
C LEU A 169 -14.14 10.32 -7.94
N LYS A 170 -13.13 11.17 -8.14
CA LYS A 170 -13.18 12.34 -9.02
C LYS A 170 -12.12 12.25 -10.12
N ASN A 171 -12.38 12.98 -11.20
CA ASN A 171 -11.54 13.02 -12.40
C ASN A 171 -11.31 11.63 -12.99
N VAL A 172 -12.31 10.74 -12.88
CA VAL A 172 -12.30 9.43 -13.50
C VAL A 172 -12.34 9.65 -15.02
N THR A 173 -11.35 9.14 -15.74
CA THR A 173 -11.37 9.22 -17.19
C THR A 173 -12.31 8.17 -17.76
N LYS A 174 -12.88 8.42 -18.95
CA LYS A 174 -13.76 7.44 -19.60
C LYS A 174 -13.11 6.05 -19.77
N PRO A 175 -11.83 5.94 -20.19
CA PRO A 175 -11.13 4.65 -20.21
C PRO A 175 -11.01 3.96 -18.85
N ASP A 176 -10.74 4.71 -17.77
CA ASP A 176 -10.66 4.15 -16.41
C ASP A 176 -12.03 3.62 -15.94
N TYR A 177 -13.10 4.36 -16.27
CA TYR A 177 -14.47 3.94 -15.98
C TYR A 177 -14.85 2.67 -16.75
N ASP A 178 -14.55 2.62 -18.05
CA ASP A 178 -14.88 1.47 -18.89
C ASP A 178 -14.14 0.22 -18.41
N LEU A 179 -12.85 0.34 -18.05
CA LEU A 179 -12.07 -0.73 -17.41
C LEU A 179 -12.68 -1.20 -16.08
N LEU A 180 -13.09 -0.26 -15.23
CA LEU A 180 -13.72 -0.58 -13.95
C LEU A 180 -15.02 -1.36 -14.15
N ILE A 181 -15.90 -0.91 -15.02
CA ILE A 181 -17.19 -1.56 -15.26
C ILE A 181 -17.01 -2.94 -15.91
N GLU A 182 -16.16 -3.05 -16.95
CA GLU A 182 -15.93 -4.32 -17.62
C GLU A 182 -15.42 -5.39 -16.64
N ASN A 183 -14.47 -5.04 -15.78
CA ASN A 183 -13.89 -5.98 -14.82
C ASN A 183 -14.79 -6.17 -13.59
N SER A 184 -15.55 -5.16 -13.17
CA SER A 184 -16.53 -5.32 -12.10
C SER A 184 -17.63 -6.30 -12.51
N ASN A 185 -18.13 -6.23 -13.75
CA ASN A 185 -19.13 -7.19 -14.24
C ASN A 185 -18.62 -8.64 -14.27
N LYS A 186 -17.30 -8.86 -14.39
CA LYS A 186 -16.71 -10.20 -14.27
C LYS A 186 -16.72 -10.70 -12.83
N ILE A 187 -16.67 -9.80 -11.85
CA ILE A 187 -16.56 -10.13 -10.42
C ILE A 187 -17.77 -9.73 -9.57
N LEU A 188 -18.90 -9.35 -10.21
CA LEU A 188 -20.20 -9.18 -9.57
C LEU A 188 -21.01 -10.48 -9.66
#